data_AF-A0A0A7EET7-F1
#
_entry.id   AF-A0A0A7EET7-F1
#
_cell.length_a   1.000
_cell.length_b   1.000
_cell.length_c   1.000
_cell.angle_alpha   90.00
_cell.angle_beta   90.00
_cell.angle_gamma   90.00
#
_symmetry.space_group_name_H-M   'P 1'
#
loop_
_entity.id
_entity.type
_entity.pdbx_description
1 polymer ?
#
loop_
_entity_poly.entity_id
_entity_poly.type
_entity_poly.pdbx_seq_one_letter_code
_entity_poly.pdbx_strand_id
1 'polypeptide(L)'
;MKRDKGVALISMLITSLLLITLVLSIIFQTKVLTASAQTLKNYSDYSLEFLSLESKLIYLLSDQHVSQVSNSEKQALGLQPVRWQNNHQWQKLTDKVEVHFSDEAGRLSVTPFNSEHFGFMLSGLGIDRGRVTRILDCALDWVDADDLKRLSGEESFYYKTLGLDNFPRNAPFESVSELQYICGMDNVLYEKIRPNLTSYGVNYLNLLSANESVLRGMFNEDIVTALLGLRNAGNLNRNSFLQITQFAETESIRLSFSPILRVKIRYSTESGTRMHSFVINRRSTQLMPVQVFRIED
;
A
#
# COMPACT_ATOMS: atom_id res chain seq x y z
N MET A 1 -13.52 -52.95 62.53
CA MET A 1 -12.77 -53.21 61.28
C MET A 1 -13.48 -52.80 59.97
N LYS A 2 -14.53 -51.94 59.97
CA LYS A 2 -15.21 -51.47 58.73
C LYS A 2 -14.85 -50.04 58.29
N ARG A 3 -14.12 -49.26 59.11
CA ARG A 3 -13.76 -47.85 58.82
C ARG A 3 -12.52 -47.68 57.91
N ASP A 4 -11.55 -48.59 57.98
CA ASP A 4 -10.29 -48.46 57.22
C ASP A 4 -10.46 -48.68 55.70
N LYS A 5 -11.49 -49.42 55.28
CA LYS A 5 -11.79 -49.64 53.85
C LYS A 5 -12.34 -48.40 53.14
N GLY A 6 -12.98 -47.48 53.86
CA GLY A 6 -13.52 -46.24 53.28
C GLY A 6 -12.45 -45.17 53.04
N VAL A 7 -11.47 -45.07 53.95
CA VAL A 7 -10.34 -44.13 53.81
C VAL A 7 -9.42 -44.55 52.66
N ALA A 8 -9.15 -45.85 52.51
CA ALA A 8 -8.36 -46.35 51.38
C ALA A 8 -9.01 -46.05 50.02
N LEU A 9 -10.34 -46.15 49.92
CA LEU A 9 -11.10 -45.83 48.70
C LEU A 9 -11.02 -44.34 48.37
N ILE A 10 -11.20 -43.46 49.36
CA ILE A 10 -11.13 -42.01 49.19
C ILE A 10 -9.71 -41.59 48.78
N SER A 11 -8.68 -42.12 49.44
CA SER A 11 -7.29 -41.85 49.10
C SER A 11 -6.95 -42.31 47.68
N MET A 12 -7.39 -43.50 47.26
CA MET A 12 -7.22 -43.98 45.88
C MET A 12 -7.90 -43.08 44.86
N LEU A 13 -9.10 -42.60 45.17
CA LEU A 13 -9.87 -41.72 44.28
C LEU A 13 -9.21 -40.34 44.14
N ILE A 14 -8.70 -39.78 45.24
CA ILE A 14 -7.93 -38.53 45.23
C ILE A 14 -6.62 -38.71 44.45
N THR A 15 -5.87 -39.79 44.69
CA THR A 15 -4.63 -40.04 43.94
C THR A 15 -4.90 -40.27 42.45
N SER A 16 -6.00 -40.95 42.10
CA SER A 16 -6.41 -41.16 40.71
C SER A 16 -6.80 -39.85 40.03
N LEU A 17 -7.58 -39.00 40.71
CA LEU A 17 -7.94 -37.66 40.22
C LEU A 17 -6.70 -36.78 39.99
N LEU A 18 -5.74 -36.82 40.93
CA LEU A 18 -4.46 -36.11 40.80
C LEU A 18 -3.66 -36.62 39.60
N LEU A 19 -3.64 -37.93 39.37
CA LEU A 19 -2.94 -38.54 38.25
C LEU A 19 -3.62 -38.21 36.91
N ILE A 20 -4.95 -38.23 36.86
CA ILE A 20 -5.73 -37.82 35.68
C ILE A 20 -5.51 -36.35 35.35
N THR A 21 -5.57 -35.46 36.33
CA THR A 21 -5.34 -34.02 36.11
C THR A 21 -3.91 -33.73 35.63
N LEU A 22 -2.91 -34.43 36.17
CA LEU A 22 -1.53 -34.35 35.68
C LEU A 22 -1.42 -34.82 34.22
N VAL A 23 -2.00 -35.97 33.89
CA VAL A 23 -1.99 -36.51 32.53
C VAL A 23 -2.69 -35.56 31.56
N LEU A 24 -3.86 -35.02 31.92
CA LEU A 24 -4.58 -34.02 31.11
C LEU A 24 -3.76 -32.75 30.91
N SER A 25 -3.05 -32.27 31.94
CA SER A 25 -2.18 -31.10 31.83
C SER A 25 -1.03 -31.33 30.84
N ILE A 26 -0.38 -32.49 30.89
CA ILE A 26 0.69 -32.86 29.94
C ILE A 26 0.12 -32.96 28.51
N ILE A 27 -1.05 -33.56 28.32
CA ILE A 27 -1.72 -33.64 27.00
C ILE A 27 -2.05 -32.24 26.48
N PHE A 28 -2.54 -31.34 27.34
CA PHE A 28 -2.81 -29.96 26.96
C PHE A 28 -1.52 -29.22 26.57
N GLN A 29 -0.47 -29.30 27.40
CA GLN A 29 0.82 -28.65 27.14
C GLN A 29 1.49 -29.15 25.85
N THR A 30 1.48 -30.46 25.62
CA THR A 30 2.03 -31.06 24.39
C THR A 30 1.27 -30.60 23.16
N LYS A 31 -0.07 -30.51 23.20
CA LYS A 31 -0.88 -29.94 22.11
C LYS A 31 -0.55 -28.47 21.85
N VAL A 32 -0.39 -27.66 22.90
CA VAL A 32 -0.01 -26.25 22.76
C VAL A 32 1.38 -26.14 22.14
N LEU A 33 2.36 -26.90 22.64
CA LEU A 33 3.73 -26.88 22.14
C LEU A 33 3.82 -27.30 20.67
N THR A 34 3.12 -28.37 20.27
CA THR A 34 3.14 -28.83 18.87
C THR A 34 2.41 -27.85 17.94
N ALA A 35 1.30 -27.26 18.39
CA ALA A 35 0.62 -26.21 17.64
C ALA A 35 1.54 -24.99 17.42
N SER A 36 2.19 -24.50 18.48
CA SER A 36 3.14 -23.39 18.39
C SER A 36 4.34 -23.72 17.50
N ALA A 37 4.90 -24.92 17.61
CA ALA A 37 6.00 -25.37 16.76
C ALA A 37 5.58 -25.43 15.28
N GLN A 38 4.36 -25.90 14.99
CA GLN A 38 3.84 -25.92 13.63
C GLN A 38 3.61 -24.50 13.08
N THR A 39 3.08 -23.58 13.89
CA THR A 39 2.92 -22.17 13.48
C THR A 39 4.26 -21.52 13.17
N LEU A 40 5.28 -21.74 14.03
CA LEU A 40 6.64 -21.22 13.81
C LEU A 40 7.27 -21.79 12.55
N LYS A 41 7.13 -23.10 12.32
CA LYS A 41 7.61 -23.75 11.11
C LYS A 41 6.93 -23.16 9.86
N ASN A 42 5.60 -23.10 9.85
CA ASN A 42 4.84 -22.53 8.74
C ASN A 42 5.24 -21.07 8.46
N TYR A 43 5.47 -20.28 9.51
CA TYR A 43 5.94 -18.89 9.38
C TYR A 43 7.33 -18.83 8.75
N SER A 44 8.27 -19.67 9.20
CA SER A 44 9.62 -19.73 8.64
C SER A 44 9.62 -20.15 7.16
N ASP A 45 8.86 -21.19 6.81
CA ASP A 45 8.73 -21.67 5.43
C ASP A 45 8.15 -20.57 4.53
N TYR A 46 7.11 -19.90 5.01
CA TYR A 46 6.52 -18.72 4.35
C TYR A 46 7.54 -17.60 4.15
N SER A 47 8.27 -17.21 5.19
CA SER A 47 9.22 -16.09 5.13
C SER A 47 10.36 -16.38 4.14
N LEU A 48 10.85 -17.62 4.06
CA LEU A 48 11.87 -18.01 3.10
C LEU A 48 11.36 -17.99 1.66
N GLU A 49 10.16 -18.53 1.42
CA GLU A 49 9.54 -18.49 0.10
C GLU A 49 9.27 -17.05 -0.34
N PHE A 50 8.80 -16.21 0.59
CA PHE A 50 8.57 -14.79 0.36
C PHE A 50 9.86 -14.05 0.03
N LEU A 51 10.94 -14.22 0.78
CA LEU A 51 12.23 -13.57 0.51
C LEU A 51 12.80 -14.00 -0.85
N SER A 52 12.64 -15.29 -1.20
CA SER A 52 12.99 -15.81 -2.52
C SER A 52 12.17 -15.13 -3.61
N LEU A 53 10.86 -15.00 -3.40
CA LEU A 53 9.94 -14.36 -4.33
C LEU A 53 10.25 -12.86 -4.52
N GLU A 54 10.47 -12.14 -3.42
CA GLU A 54 10.87 -10.73 -3.39
C GLU A 54 12.14 -10.54 -4.22
N SER A 55 13.16 -11.36 -3.98
CA SER A 55 14.43 -11.32 -4.72
C SER A 55 14.24 -11.58 -6.22
N LYS A 56 13.41 -12.56 -6.60
CA LYS A 56 13.10 -12.86 -8.01
C LYS A 56 12.33 -11.73 -8.68
N LEU A 57 11.37 -11.12 -7.99
CA LEU A 57 10.60 -9.99 -8.52
C LEU A 57 11.47 -8.75 -8.65
N ILE A 58 12.31 -8.45 -7.68
CA ILE A 58 13.30 -7.37 -7.77
C ILE A 58 14.20 -7.61 -8.99
N TYR A 59 14.73 -8.81 -9.16
CA TYR A 59 15.54 -9.17 -10.34
C TYR A 59 14.78 -8.89 -11.65
N LEU A 60 13.56 -9.43 -11.79
CA LEU A 60 12.73 -9.26 -12.98
C LEU A 60 12.37 -7.79 -13.27
N LEU A 61 12.22 -6.97 -12.23
CA LEU A 61 11.88 -5.55 -12.34
C LEU A 61 13.11 -4.65 -12.48
N SER A 62 14.29 -5.15 -12.08
CA SER A 62 15.58 -4.45 -12.15
C SER A 62 16.19 -4.44 -13.54
N ASP A 63 15.94 -5.48 -14.33
CA ASP A 63 16.47 -5.57 -15.67
C ASP A 63 15.82 -4.48 -16.54
N GLN A 64 16.61 -3.50 -16.96
CA GLN A 64 16.18 -2.43 -17.86
C GLN A 64 15.67 -2.99 -19.20
N HIS A 65 15.96 -4.25 -19.49
CA HIS A 65 15.49 -5.00 -20.64
C HIS A 65 14.42 -6.06 -20.26
N VAL A 66 13.38 -5.71 -19.49
CA VAL A 66 12.19 -6.59 -19.27
C VAL A 66 11.61 -7.14 -20.59
N SER A 67 11.80 -6.41 -21.69
CA SER A 67 11.42 -6.84 -23.06
C SER A 67 12.30 -7.96 -23.64
N GLN A 68 13.43 -8.29 -23.03
CA GLN A 68 14.40 -9.30 -23.47
C GLN A 68 14.70 -10.40 -22.44
N VAL A 69 14.13 -10.36 -21.22
CA VAL A 69 14.18 -11.53 -20.33
C VAL A 69 13.52 -12.69 -21.07
N SER A 70 14.35 -13.65 -21.47
CA SER A 70 13.95 -14.75 -22.34
C SER A 70 12.86 -15.57 -21.65
N ASN A 71 11.92 -16.13 -22.41
CA ASN A 71 10.93 -17.05 -21.84
C ASN A 71 11.60 -18.21 -21.06
N SER A 72 12.83 -18.57 -21.43
CA SER A 72 13.69 -19.55 -20.74
C SER A 72 14.14 -19.10 -19.34
N GLU A 73 14.49 -17.83 -19.12
CA GLU A 73 14.86 -17.34 -17.78
C GLU A 73 13.64 -17.18 -16.87
N LYS A 74 12.49 -16.79 -17.43
CA LYS A 74 11.21 -16.76 -16.69
C LYS A 74 10.79 -18.16 -16.25
N GLN A 75 10.97 -19.17 -17.14
CA GLN A 75 10.77 -20.58 -16.81
C GLN A 75 11.79 -21.12 -15.80
N ALA A 76 13.06 -20.72 -15.88
CA ALA A 76 14.11 -21.14 -14.94
C ALA A 76 13.85 -20.66 -13.50
N LEU A 77 13.17 -19.52 -13.33
CA LEU A 77 12.75 -19.02 -12.01
C LEU A 77 11.48 -19.71 -11.47
N GLY A 78 10.81 -20.53 -12.28
CA GLY A 78 9.54 -21.18 -11.95
C GLY A 78 8.36 -20.22 -11.83
N LEU A 79 8.46 -19.04 -12.45
CA LEU A 79 7.47 -17.97 -12.34
C LEU A 79 6.71 -17.79 -13.66
N GLN A 80 5.40 -17.58 -13.58
CA GLN A 80 4.62 -17.20 -14.75
C GLN A 80 5.02 -15.78 -15.22
N PRO A 81 4.98 -15.48 -16.54
CA PRO A 81 5.33 -14.16 -17.05
C PRO A 81 4.31 -13.12 -16.56
N VAL A 82 4.80 -12.08 -15.90
CA VAL A 82 3.97 -10.97 -15.41
C VAL A 82 4.16 -9.71 -16.25
N ARG A 83 3.08 -8.94 -16.42
CA ARG A 83 3.09 -7.64 -17.10
C ARG A 83 2.97 -6.55 -16.05
N TRP A 84 4.07 -5.88 -15.75
CA TRP A 84 4.09 -4.81 -14.75
C TRP A 84 3.26 -3.58 -15.17
N GLN A 85 3.05 -3.38 -16.48
CA GLN A 85 2.16 -2.34 -17.01
C GLN A 85 0.67 -2.66 -16.84
N ASN A 86 0.30 -3.92 -16.54
CA ASN A 86 -1.07 -4.29 -16.24
C ASN A 86 -1.35 -4.07 -14.75
N ASN A 87 -1.53 -2.80 -14.39
CA ASN A 87 -1.51 -2.32 -13.01
C ASN A 87 -2.86 -2.36 -12.28
N HIS A 88 -3.86 -3.06 -12.83
CA HIS A 88 -5.23 -3.05 -12.32
C HIS A 88 -5.76 -4.45 -12.00
N GLN A 89 -4.99 -5.50 -12.28
CA GLN A 89 -5.40 -6.88 -12.07
C GLN A 89 -4.36 -7.64 -11.25
N TRP A 90 -4.83 -8.59 -10.45
CA TRP A 90 -3.97 -9.58 -9.82
C TRP A 90 -3.52 -10.58 -10.89
N GLN A 91 -2.24 -10.89 -10.89
CA GLN A 91 -1.60 -11.79 -11.84
C GLN A 91 -1.05 -12.98 -11.08
N LYS A 92 -1.46 -14.18 -11.49
CA LYS A 92 -0.97 -15.43 -10.91
C LYS A 92 0.51 -15.59 -11.28
N LEU A 93 1.35 -15.79 -10.26
CA LEU A 93 2.78 -16.01 -10.41
C LEU A 93 3.13 -17.49 -10.20
N THR A 94 2.47 -18.13 -9.23
CA THR A 94 2.49 -19.58 -8.98
C THR A 94 1.09 -20.02 -8.50
N ASP A 95 0.89 -21.30 -8.19
CA ASP A 95 -0.40 -21.79 -7.64
C ASP A 95 -0.79 -21.18 -6.30
N LYS A 96 0.18 -20.69 -5.53
CA LYS A 96 -0.04 -20.10 -4.20
C LYS A 96 0.16 -18.59 -4.17
N VAL A 97 0.65 -18.00 -5.26
CA VAL A 97 1.13 -16.62 -5.28
C VAL A 97 0.46 -15.83 -6.39
N GLU A 98 -0.13 -14.71 -6.01
CA GLU A 98 -0.57 -13.67 -6.92
C GLU A 98 0.19 -12.37 -6.64
N VAL A 99 0.38 -11.58 -7.68
CA VAL A 99 1.06 -10.30 -7.61
C VAL A 99 0.21 -9.23 -8.27
N HIS A 100 0.26 -8.03 -7.74
CA HIS A 100 -0.36 -6.87 -8.31
C HIS A 100 0.64 -5.72 -8.34
N PHE A 101 0.79 -5.11 -9.52
CA PHE A 101 1.63 -3.93 -9.71
C PHE A 101 0.75 -2.69 -9.72
N SER A 102 1.21 -1.61 -9.12
CA SER A 102 0.52 -0.31 -9.14
C SER A 102 1.56 0.77 -9.32
N ASP A 103 1.36 1.68 -10.28
CA ASP A 103 2.26 2.81 -10.46
C ASP A 103 2.06 3.84 -9.33
N GLU A 104 3.15 4.25 -8.67
CA GLU A 104 3.07 5.30 -7.66
C GLU A 104 2.72 6.66 -8.26
N ALA A 105 3.01 6.90 -9.54
CA ALA A 105 2.58 8.12 -10.22
C ALA A 105 1.06 8.20 -10.46
N GLY A 106 0.31 7.13 -10.21
CA GLY A 106 -1.15 7.16 -10.19
C GLY A 106 -1.74 7.65 -8.86
N ARG A 107 -0.94 7.61 -7.78
CA ARG A 107 -1.25 8.23 -6.49
C ARG A 107 -0.74 9.67 -6.48
N LEU A 108 -1.34 10.50 -5.64
CA LEU A 108 -0.86 11.87 -5.46
C LEU A 108 0.28 11.88 -4.47
N SER A 109 1.41 12.44 -4.90
CA SER A 109 2.54 12.64 -4.00
C SER A 109 2.22 13.71 -2.97
N VAL A 110 2.59 13.45 -1.72
CA VAL A 110 2.71 14.50 -0.70
C VAL A 110 4.06 15.20 -0.79
N THR A 111 5.08 14.52 -1.32
CA THR A 111 6.42 15.08 -1.51
C THR A 111 7.04 14.59 -2.83
N PRO A 112 7.18 15.46 -3.86
CA PRO A 112 6.82 16.88 -3.83
C PRO A 112 5.30 17.07 -3.84
N PHE A 113 4.83 18.08 -3.12
CA PHE A 113 3.42 18.47 -3.12
C PHE A 113 3.09 19.23 -4.42
N ASN A 114 1.98 18.87 -5.07
CA ASN A 114 1.45 19.60 -6.22
C ASN A 114 -0.01 19.96 -5.95
N SER A 115 -0.28 21.26 -5.77
CA SER A 115 -1.59 21.79 -5.40
C SER A 115 -2.65 21.57 -6.50
N GLU A 116 -2.26 21.59 -7.77
CA GLU A 116 -3.15 21.34 -8.91
C GLU A 116 -3.69 19.90 -8.87
N HIS A 117 -2.78 18.92 -8.77
CA HIS A 117 -3.16 17.51 -8.68
C HIS A 117 -4.05 17.24 -7.47
N PHE A 118 -3.70 17.80 -6.30
CA PHE A 118 -4.48 17.66 -5.08
C PHE A 118 -5.87 18.30 -5.23
N GLY A 119 -5.95 19.46 -5.89
CA GLY A 119 -7.18 20.14 -6.24
C GLY A 119 -8.12 19.30 -7.11
N PHE A 120 -7.59 18.59 -8.12
CA PHE A 120 -8.40 17.65 -8.93
C PHE A 120 -9.01 16.55 -8.07
N MET A 121 -8.21 15.91 -7.20
CA MET A 121 -8.73 14.86 -6.32
C MET A 121 -9.85 15.38 -5.40
N LEU A 122 -9.65 16.52 -4.74
CA LEU A 122 -10.66 17.07 -3.82
C LEU A 122 -11.94 17.46 -4.58
N SER A 123 -11.79 18.06 -5.76
CA SER A 123 -12.93 18.45 -6.60
C SER A 123 -13.71 17.22 -7.09
N GLY A 124 -13.02 16.17 -7.52
CA GLY A 124 -13.63 14.91 -7.94
C GLY A 124 -14.27 14.11 -6.80
N LEU A 125 -14.00 14.47 -5.54
CA LEU A 125 -14.71 13.97 -4.37
C LEU A 125 -15.96 14.80 -4.01
N GLY A 126 -16.25 15.86 -4.77
CA GLY A 126 -17.38 16.75 -4.56
C GLY A 126 -17.20 17.73 -3.41
N ILE A 127 -15.95 18.01 -2.99
CA ILE A 127 -15.68 18.99 -1.93
C ILE A 127 -15.95 20.40 -2.46
N ASP A 128 -16.55 21.26 -1.62
CA ASP A 128 -16.89 22.62 -2.03
C ASP A 128 -15.63 23.44 -2.36
N ARG A 129 -15.74 24.34 -3.34
CA ARG A 129 -14.59 25.11 -3.84
C ARG A 129 -13.90 25.93 -2.75
N GLY A 130 -14.64 26.52 -1.81
CA GLY A 130 -14.07 27.30 -0.71
C GLY A 130 -13.24 26.43 0.23
N ARG A 131 -13.73 25.24 0.57
CA ARG A 131 -12.95 24.26 1.35
C ARG A 131 -11.76 23.72 0.58
N VAL A 132 -11.88 23.45 -0.73
CA VAL A 132 -10.74 23.06 -1.56
C VAL A 132 -9.66 24.15 -1.52
N THR A 133 -10.01 25.41 -1.77
CA THR A 133 -9.06 26.54 -1.70
C THR A 133 -8.43 26.64 -0.32
N ARG A 134 -9.21 26.52 0.76
CA ARG A 134 -8.68 26.52 2.13
C ARG A 134 -7.64 25.42 2.33
N ILE A 135 -7.96 24.17 1.99
CA ILE A 135 -7.04 23.04 2.16
C ILE A 135 -5.76 23.24 1.34
N LEU A 136 -5.87 23.72 0.10
CA LEU A 136 -4.72 23.94 -0.77
C LEU A 136 -3.82 25.06 -0.25
N ASP A 137 -4.38 26.20 0.16
CA ASP A 137 -3.62 27.30 0.74
C ASP A 137 -2.90 26.84 2.02
N CYS A 138 -3.61 26.16 2.92
CA CYS A 138 -3.05 25.56 4.14
C CYS A 138 -1.93 24.56 3.85
N ALA A 139 -2.07 23.74 2.81
CA ALA A 139 -1.04 22.77 2.43
C ALA A 139 0.21 23.42 1.82
N LEU A 140 0.03 24.57 1.16
CA LEU A 140 1.15 25.35 0.64
C LEU A 140 1.89 26.09 1.77
N ASP A 141 1.15 26.71 2.69
CA ASP A 141 1.71 27.36 3.91
C ASP A 141 2.42 26.32 4.81
N TRP A 142 2.02 25.06 4.73
CA TRP A 142 2.73 23.99 5.45
C TRP A 142 4.13 23.72 4.90
N VAL A 143 4.31 23.86 3.59
CA VAL A 143 5.49 23.36 2.84
C VAL A 143 6.52 24.46 2.59
N ASP A 144 6.10 25.71 2.43
CA ASP A 144 7.03 26.81 2.20
C ASP A 144 7.81 27.20 3.47
N ALA A 145 8.89 27.95 3.27
CA ALA A 145 9.89 28.17 4.32
C ALA A 145 9.60 29.39 5.20
N ASP A 146 8.63 30.21 4.83
CA ASP A 146 8.28 31.45 5.53
C ASP A 146 7.09 31.25 6.49
N ASP A 147 6.62 32.32 7.14
CA ASP A 147 5.51 32.29 8.10
C ASP A 147 4.41 33.27 7.62
N LEU A 148 4.29 33.46 6.30
CA LEU A 148 3.34 34.37 5.66
C LEU A 148 2.14 33.59 5.12
N LYS A 149 1.03 33.70 5.85
CA LYS A 149 -0.19 32.99 5.46
C LYS A 149 -0.75 33.46 4.12
N ARG A 150 -1.24 32.51 3.33
CA ARG A 150 -2.09 32.76 2.16
C ARG A 150 -3.48 33.24 2.56
N LEU A 151 -4.29 33.65 1.59
CA LEU A 151 -5.61 34.24 1.81
C LEU A 151 -6.53 33.33 2.65
N SER A 152 -6.52 32.02 2.35
CA SER A 152 -7.30 31.02 3.10
C SER A 152 -6.42 30.06 3.90
N GLY A 153 -5.11 30.32 3.98
CA GLY A 153 -4.13 29.48 4.66
C GLY A 153 -3.95 29.84 6.13
N GLU A 154 -3.12 29.07 6.83
CA GLU A 154 -2.80 29.28 8.23
C GLU A 154 -1.33 28.91 8.50
N GLU A 155 -0.75 29.64 9.46
CA GLU A 155 0.68 29.60 9.79
C GLU A 155 0.91 29.30 11.28
N SER A 156 2.14 29.44 11.76
CA SER A 156 2.54 29.00 13.10
C SER A 156 1.65 29.51 14.24
N PHE A 157 1.09 30.72 14.11
CA PHE A 157 0.16 31.27 15.08
C PHE A 157 -1.09 30.40 15.26
N TYR A 158 -1.70 29.94 14.15
CA TYR A 158 -2.89 29.10 14.18
C TYR A 158 -2.60 27.77 14.86
N TYR A 159 -1.52 27.09 14.47
CA TYR A 159 -1.16 25.79 15.01
C TYR A 159 -0.80 25.85 16.50
N LYS A 160 -0.15 26.91 16.96
CA LYS A 160 0.08 27.18 18.39
C LYS A 160 -1.23 27.25 19.19
N THR A 161 -2.30 27.84 18.63
CA THR A 161 -3.61 27.87 19.31
C THR A 161 -4.23 26.48 19.47
N LEU A 162 -3.80 25.50 18.67
CA LEU A 162 -4.21 24.10 18.74
C LEU A 162 -3.28 23.25 19.64
N GLY A 163 -2.30 23.86 20.31
CA GLY A 163 -1.29 23.15 21.11
C GLY A 163 -0.22 22.45 20.26
N LEU A 164 -0.04 22.88 19.01
CA LEU A 164 0.89 22.32 18.05
C LEU A 164 2.05 23.29 17.80
N ASP A 165 2.94 23.43 18.78
CA ASP A 165 3.96 24.50 18.81
C ASP A 165 5.03 24.40 17.71
N ASN A 166 5.19 23.22 17.10
CA ASN A 166 6.18 22.94 16.06
C ASN A 166 5.57 22.85 14.65
N PHE A 167 4.32 23.33 14.47
CA PHE A 167 3.66 23.38 13.17
C PHE A 167 3.35 24.83 12.74
N PRO A 168 3.27 25.12 11.42
CA PRO A 168 3.61 24.22 10.33
C PRO A 168 5.10 23.89 10.33
N ARG A 169 5.49 22.84 9.59
CA ARG A 169 6.89 22.38 9.57
C ARG A 169 7.80 23.29 8.76
N ASN A 170 7.21 24.09 7.88
CA ASN A 170 7.87 24.94 6.92
C ASN A 170 8.86 24.14 6.06
N ALA A 171 8.41 22.94 5.67
CA ALA A 171 9.21 21.91 5.02
C ALA A 171 8.31 20.93 4.25
N PRO A 172 8.84 20.21 3.24
CA PRO A 172 8.10 19.15 2.57
C PRO A 172 7.55 18.11 3.54
N PHE A 173 6.38 17.55 3.20
CA PHE A 173 5.76 16.50 4.00
C PHE A 173 6.70 15.30 4.19
N GLU A 174 6.92 14.87 5.43
CA GLU A 174 7.69 13.64 5.69
C GLU A 174 6.83 12.40 5.53
N SER A 175 5.54 12.52 5.80
CA SER A 175 4.61 11.40 5.73
C SER A 175 3.23 11.85 5.28
N VAL A 176 2.45 10.91 4.74
CA VAL A 176 1.04 11.15 4.41
C VAL A 176 0.24 11.58 5.64
N SER A 177 0.61 11.08 6.82
CA SER A 177 -0.06 11.36 8.10
C SER A 177 -0.05 12.82 8.49
N GLU A 178 0.93 13.61 8.03
CA GLU A 178 0.99 15.03 8.35
C GLU A 178 -0.18 15.83 7.75
N LEU A 179 -0.78 15.36 6.65
CA LEU A 179 -1.95 16.01 6.05
C LEU A 179 -3.14 16.09 7.01
N GLN A 180 -3.23 15.21 8.03
CA GLN A 180 -4.31 15.24 9.02
C GLN A 180 -4.32 16.53 9.85
N TYR A 181 -3.19 17.23 9.92
CA TYR A 181 -3.05 18.49 10.68
C TYR A 181 -3.37 19.72 9.83
N ILE A 182 -3.48 19.59 8.50
CA ILE A 182 -3.73 20.73 7.63
C ILE A 182 -5.09 21.34 7.92
N CYS A 183 -5.15 22.67 8.02
CA CYS A 183 -6.42 23.34 8.22
C CYS A 183 -7.42 23.05 7.10
N GLY A 184 -8.68 22.81 7.48
CA GLY A 184 -9.73 22.38 6.55
C GLY A 184 -9.73 20.87 6.24
N MET A 185 -8.69 20.14 6.63
CA MET A 185 -8.69 18.67 6.65
C MET A 185 -9.39 18.19 7.91
N ASP A 186 -10.41 17.34 7.75
CA ASP A 186 -11.00 16.61 8.87
C ASP A 186 -10.63 15.12 8.75
N ASN A 187 -10.81 14.37 9.85
CA ASN A 187 -10.45 12.95 9.87
C ASN A 187 -11.23 12.12 8.83
N VAL A 188 -12.47 12.51 8.53
CA VAL A 188 -13.32 11.79 7.55
C VAL A 188 -12.77 11.96 6.14
N LEU A 189 -12.40 13.20 5.77
CA LEU A 189 -11.78 13.50 4.48
C LEU A 189 -10.40 12.88 4.40
N TYR A 190 -9.58 12.99 5.45
CA TYR A 190 -8.25 12.38 5.50
C TYR A 190 -8.31 10.87 5.27
N GLU A 191 -9.16 10.12 5.99
CA GLU A 191 -9.30 8.68 5.78
C GLU A 191 -9.84 8.34 4.39
N LYS A 192 -10.67 9.21 3.80
CA LYS A 192 -11.17 9.04 2.43
C LYS A 192 -10.08 9.22 1.37
N ILE A 193 -9.15 10.16 1.57
CA ILE A 193 -8.09 10.45 0.60
C ILE A 193 -6.83 9.63 0.82
N ARG A 194 -6.51 9.24 2.07
CA ARG A 194 -5.26 8.55 2.44
C ARG A 194 -4.87 7.38 1.52
N PRO A 195 -5.80 6.49 1.08
CA PRO A 195 -5.45 5.40 0.17
C PRO A 195 -4.94 5.85 -1.21
N ASN A 196 -5.25 7.10 -1.60
CA ASN A 196 -4.92 7.70 -2.88
C ASN A 196 -3.60 8.50 -2.87
N LEU A 197 -2.93 8.55 -1.71
CA LEU A 197 -1.75 9.37 -1.49
C LEU A 197 -0.49 8.51 -1.36
N THR A 198 0.67 9.13 -1.61
CA THR A 198 1.97 8.47 -1.49
C THR A 198 3.06 9.43 -1.06
N SER A 199 4.04 8.93 -0.29
CA SER A 199 5.31 9.61 -0.03
C SER A 199 6.40 9.24 -1.04
N TYR A 200 6.13 8.29 -1.94
CA TYR A 200 7.07 7.77 -2.94
C TYR A 200 6.84 8.38 -4.32
N GLY A 201 6.32 9.60 -4.38
CA GLY A 201 5.84 10.15 -5.64
C GLY A 201 6.95 10.72 -6.53
N VAL A 202 6.56 10.94 -7.77
CA VAL A 202 7.35 11.63 -8.79
C VAL A 202 6.72 12.99 -9.10
N ASN A 203 7.42 13.84 -9.84
CA ASN A 203 6.96 15.20 -10.15
C ASN A 203 5.79 15.26 -11.16
N TYR A 204 5.27 14.11 -11.59
CA TYR A 204 4.17 14.02 -12.54
C TYR A 204 3.11 13.00 -12.10
N LEU A 205 1.88 13.24 -12.52
CA LEU A 205 0.75 12.35 -12.37
C LEU A 205 0.60 11.51 -13.65
N ASN A 206 0.45 10.20 -13.51
CA ASN A 206 0.15 9.29 -14.61
C ASN A 206 -1.36 9.01 -14.70
N LEU A 207 -2.06 9.53 -15.71
CA LEU A 207 -3.52 9.37 -15.81
C LEU A 207 -3.98 7.93 -16.14
N LEU A 208 -3.09 7.10 -16.72
CA LEU A 208 -3.42 5.69 -16.98
C LEU A 208 -3.60 4.90 -15.67
N SER A 209 -2.92 5.34 -14.60
CA SER A 209 -2.95 4.73 -13.27
C SER A 209 -3.61 5.62 -12.21
N ALA A 210 -4.01 6.85 -12.56
CA ALA A 210 -4.59 7.80 -11.63
C ALA A 210 -5.83 7.29 -10.92
N ASN A 211 -5.94 7.63 -9.63
CA ASN A 211 -7.10 7.31 -8.82
C ASN A 211 -8.38 7.91 -9.43
N GLU A 212 -9.50 7.23 -9.17
CA GLU A 212 -10.80 7.60 -9.72
C GLU A 212 -11.22 9.03 -9.35
N SER A 213 -10.97 9.47 -8.11
CA SER A 213 -11.23 10.84 -7.67
C SER A 213 -10.48 11.88 -8.49
N VAL A 214 -9.25 11.58 -8.92
CA VAL A 214 -8.48 12.49 -9.79
C VAL A 214 -9.10 12.55 -11.17
N LEU A 215 -9.47 11.40 -11.74
CA LEU A 215 -10.13 11.35 -13.05
C LEU A 215 -11.46 12.12 -13.04
N ARG A 216 -12.27 11.97 -11.98
CA ARG A 216 -13.53 12.72 -11.78
C ARG A 216 -13.32 14.22 -11.60
N GLY A 217 -12.17 14.63 -11.06
CA GLY A 217 -11.79 16.03 -10.96
C GLY A 217 -11.39 16.68 -12.29
N MET A 218 -10.97 15.87 -13.27
CA MET A 218 -10.43 16.34 -14.55
C MET A 218 -11.40 16.13 -15.72
N PHE A 219 -12.23 15.10 -15.67
CA PHE A 219 -13.09 14.68 -16.77
C PHE A 219 -14.55 14.53 -16.31
N ASN A 220 -15.47 14.59 -17.26
CA ASN A 220 -16.88 14.31 -16.99
C ASN A 220 -17.12 12.81 -16.72
N GLU A 221 -18.30 12.51 -16.16
CA GLU A 221 -18.69 11.16 -15.76
C GLU A 221 -18.67 10.13 -16.89
N ASP A 222 -19.04 10.52 -18.11
CA ASP A 222 -19.07 9.63 -19.27
C ASP A 222 -17.66 9.17 -19.65
N ILE A 223 -16.71 10.12 -19.69
CA ILE A 223 -15.30 9.83 -19.97
C ILE A 223 -14.72 8.97 -18.85
N VAL A 224 -14.96 9.31 -17.59
CA VAL A 224 -14.45 8.54 -16.45
C VAL A 224 -14.95 7.10 -16.50
N THR A 225 -16.25 6.90 -16.76
CA THR A 225 -16.84 5.58 -16.88
C THR A 225 -16.22 4.77 -18.01
N ALA A 226 -16.00 5.39 -19.17
CA ALA A 226 -15.34 4.74 -20.30
C ALA A 226 -13.87 4.36 -19.98
N LEU A 227 -13.12 5.26 -19.33
CA LEU A 227 -11.74 5.02 -18.91
C LEU A 227 -11.66 3.87 -17.89
N LEU A 228 -12.53 3.87 -16.88
CA LEU A 228 -12.58 2.80 -15.87
C LEU A 228 -13.03 1.46 -16.48
N GLY A 229 -13.93 1.48 -17.46
CA GLY A 229 -14.31 0.27 -18.20
C GLY A 229 -13.13 -0.35 -18.93
N LEU A 230 -12.36 0.45 -19.68
CA LEU A 230 -11.13 0.00 -20.35
C LEU A 230 -10.07 -0.46 -19.35
N ARG A 231 -9.96 0.24 -18.23
CA ARG A 231 -9.02 -0.06 -17.14
C ARG A 231 -9.29 -1.43 -16.53
N ASN A 232 -10.55 -1.70 -16.17
CA ASN A 232 -10.98 -2.96 -15.59
C ASN A 232 -10.85 -4.13 -16.57
N ALA A 233 -11.03 -3.87 -17.87
CA ALA A 233 -10.82 -4.85 -18.93
C ALA A 233 -9.33 -5.09 -19.27
N GLY A 234 -8.38 -4.35 -18.68
CA GLY A 234 -6.96 -4.45 -18.99
C GLY A 234 -6.57 -3.89 -20.37
N ASN A 235 -7.45 -3.10 -20.99
CA ASN A 235 -7.29 -2.57 -22.34
C ASN A 235 -6.88 -1.09 -22.36
N LEU A 236 -6.88 -0.42 -21.21
CA LEU A 236 -6.49 0.99 -21.12
C LEU A 236 -4.99 1.16 -21.43
N ASN A 237 -4.69 1.88 -22.50
CA ASN A 237 -3.36 2.29 -22.91
C ASN A 237 -3.37 3.75 -23.38
N ARG A 238 -2.18 4.30 -23.70
CA ARG A 238 -2.04 5.68 -24.17
C ARG A 238 -2.97 6.01 -25.35
N ASN A 239 -3.05 5.13 -26.34
CA ASN A 239 -3.84 5.40 -27.54
C ASN A 239 -5.34 5.41 -27.25
N SER A 240 -5.84 4.41 -26.50
CA SER A 240 -7.25 4.37 -26.11
C SER A 240 -7.62 5.54 -25.20
N PHE A 241 -6.70 5.98 -24.33
CA PHE A 241 -6.90 7.14 -23.47
C PHE A 241 -7.06 8.43 -24.28
N LEU A 242 -6.16 8.66 -25.24
CA LEU A 242 -6.18 9.85 -26.10
C LEU A 242 -7.41 9.89 -27.02
N GLN A 243 -7.88 8.74 -27.50
CA GLN A 243 -9.11 8.66 -28.31
C GLN A 243 -10.36 9.15 -27.56
N ILE A 244 -10.43 8.90 -26.25
CA ILE A 244 -11.58 9.29 -25.43
C ILE A 244 -11.46 10.72 -24.93
N THR A 245 -10.28 11.09 -24.44
CA THR A 245 -10.08 12.35 -23.69
C THR A 245 -9.61 13.50 -24.54
N GLN A 246 -8.97 13.22 -25.69
CA GLN A 246 -8.21 14.20 -26.48
C GLN A 246 -7.20 15.00 -25.64
N PHE A 247 -6.78 14.45 -24.50
CA PHE A 247 -5.92 15.12 -23.53
C PHE A 247 -4.52 15.35 -24.10
N ALA A 248 -3.97 16.55 -23.90
CA ALA A 248 -2.58 16.85 -24.23
C ALA A 248 -1.72 16.69 -22.97
N GLU A 249 -0.69 15.84 -23.05
CA GLU A 249 0.28 15.66 -21.95
C GLU A 249 1.01 16.96 -21.63
N THR A 250 1.26 17.17 -20.35
CA THR A 250 2.05 18.29 -19.83
C THR A 250 3.31 17.75 -19.12
N GLU A 251 4.16 18.65 -18.63
CA GLU A 251 5.31 18.22 -17.82
C GLU A 251 4.89 17.51 -16.53
N SER A 252 3.80 17.99 -15.91
CA SER A 252 3.22 17.52 -14.65
C SER A 252 2.19 16.39 -14.82
N ILE A 253 1.65 16.15 -16.02
CA ILE A 253 0.62 15.12 -16.25
C ILE A 253 0.94 14.33 -17.51
N ARG A 254 1.17 13.02 -17.35
CA ARG A 254 1.67 12.12 -18.39
C ARG A 254 0.80 10.88 -18.57
N LEU A 255 1.01 10.18 -19.67
CA LEU A 255 0.41 8.88 -20.01
C LEU A 255 1.47 7.78 -20.10
N SER A 256 2.46 7.85 -19.22
CA SER A 256 3.59 6.92 -19.14
C SER A 256 3.80 6.45 -17.71
N PHE A 257 4.20 5.19 -17.58
CA PHE A 257 4.47 4.60 -16.28
C PHE A 257 5.75 5.13 -15.66
N SER A 258 5.73 5.31 -14.34
CA SER A 258 6.89 5.75 -13.62
C SER A 258 7.91 4.64 -13.35
N PRO A 259 9.16 5.00 -13.01
CA PRO A 259 10.12 4.03 -12.50
C PRO A 259 9.73 3.45 -11.13
N ILE A 260 8.77 4.08 -10.43
CA ILE A 260 8.37 3.73 -9.08
C ILE A 260 7.08 2.91 -9.11
N LEU A 261 7.19 1.63 -8.76
CA LEU A 261 6.07 0.70 -8.73
C LEU A 261 5.84 0.21 -7.30
N ARG A 262 4.59 0.14 -6.90
CA ARG A 262 4.17 -0.68 -5.77
C ARG A 262 3.92 -2.10 -6.25
N VAL A 263 4.46 -3.04 -5.51
CA VAL A 263 4.22 -4.47 -5.70
C VAL A 263 3.47 -4.95 -4.47
N LYS A 264 2.26 -5.47 -4.68
CA LYS A 264 1.52 -6.21 -3.67
C LYS A 264 1.58 -7.69 -4.00
N ILE A 265 1.90 -8.50 -3.02
CA ILE A 265 1.97 -9.95 -3.13
C ILE A 265 0.90 -10.54 -2.23
N ARG A 266 0.13 -11.46 -2.78
CA ARG A 266 -0.84 -12.25 -2.07
C ARG A 266 -0.38 -13.70 -2.07
N TYR A 267 -0.17 -14.24 -0.87
CA TYR A 267 0.26 -15.62 -0.65
C TYR A 267 -0.87 -16.41 0.00
N SER A 268 -1.32 -17.49 -0.65
CA SER A 268 -2.40 -18.36 -0.19
C SER A 268 -1.83 -19.59 0.50
N THR A 269 -2.11 -19.74 1.79
CA THR A 269 -1.80 -20.93 2.59
C THR A 269 -3.06 -21.72 2.93
N GLU A 270 -2.89 -22.95 3.39
CA GLU A 270 -3.98 -23.74 4.02
C GLU A 270 -4.60 -23.00 5.22
N SER A 271 -3.81 -22.17 5.91
CA SER A 271 -4.24 -21.37 7.07
C SER A 271 -4.82 -19.99 6.72
N GLY A 272 -4.96 -19.67 5.42
CA GLY A 272 -5.49 -18.41 4.91
C GLY A 272 -4.50 -17.59 4.09
N THR A 273 -4.88 -16.36 3.78
CA THR A 273 -4.12 -15.48 2.89
C THR A 273 -3.24 -14.52 3.68
N ARG A 274 -2.03 -14.28 3.19
CA ARG A 274 -1.12 -13.24 3.67
C ARG A 274 -0.85 -12.25 2.56
N MET A 275 -0.80 -10.97 2.90
CA MET A 275 -0.42 -9.90 1.99
C MET A 275 0.88 -9.29 2.43
N HIS A 276 1.69 -8.89 1.45
CA HIS A 276 2.89 -8.11 1.68
C HIS A 276 3.04 -7.10 0.55
N SER A 277 3.50 -5.89 0.89
CA SER A 277 3.68 -4.82 -0.08
C SER A 277 5.05 -4.18 0.04
N PHE A 278 5.63 -3.83 -1.09
CA PHE A 278 6.83 -3.02 -1.16
C PHE A 278 6.76 -2.06 -2.34
N VAL A 279 7.55 -1.00 -2.30
CA VAL A 279 7.74 -0.07 -3.42
C VAL A 279 9.15 -0.25 -3.97
N ILE A 280 9.24 -0.35 -5.29
CA ILE A 280 10.47 -0.47 -6.04
C ILE A 280 10.66 0.78 -6.88
N ASN A 281 11.82 1.44 -6.76
CA ASN A 281 12.22 2.55 -7.60
C ASN A 281 13.34 2.10 -8.53
N ARG A 282 13.02 2.01 -9.83
CA ARG A 282 13.97 1.63 -10.88
C ARG A 282 14.82 2.84 -11.28
N ARG A 283 16.12 2.75 -11.04
CA ARG A 283 17.07 3.82 -11.35
C ARG A 283 17.76 3.54 -12.67
N SER A 284 18.12 4.61 -13.38
CA SER A 284 18.87 4.52 -14.64
C SER A 284 20.35 4.16 -14.45
N THR A 285 20.82 4.01 -13.20
CA THR A 285 22.24 3.81 -12.87
C THR A 285 22.64 2.34 -12.79
N GLN A 286 23.82 1.98 -13.32
CA GLN A 286 24.32 0.60 -13.34
C GLN A 286 24.71 0.04 -11.94
N LEU A 287 25.12 0.89 -10.99
CA LEU A 287 25.62 0.43 -9.67
C LEU A 287 24.52 0.06 -8.68
N MET A 288 23.38 0.75 -8.75
CA MET A 288 22.19 0.48 -7.94
C MET A 288 20.96 0.68 -8.83
N PRO A 289 20.66 -0.29 -9.72
CA PRO A 289 19.57 -0.16 -10.69
C PRO A 289 18.19 -0.13 -10.03
N VAL A 290 18.11 -0.50 -8.75
CA VAL A 290 16.87 -0.56 -7.98
C VAL A 290 17.09 -0.10 -6.54
N GLN A 291 16.11 0.63 -6.01
CA GLN A 291 15.91 0.85 -4.58
C GLN A 291 14.58 0.23 -4.15
N VAL A 292 14.55 -0.44 -2.99
CA VAL A 292 13.36 -1.09 -2.45
C VAL A 292 13.00 -0.46 -1.11
N PHE A 293 11.72 -0.12 -0.94
CA PHE A 293 11.14 0.40 0.29
C PHE A 293 10.08 -0.60 0.76
N ARG A 294 10.25 -1.13 1.96
CA ARG A 294 9.25 -2.02 2.57
C ARG A 294 8.13 -1.19 3.19
N ILE A 295 6.90 -1.66 3.01
CA ILE A 295 5.71 -0.95 3.49
C ILE A 295 4.97 -1.90 4.42
N GLU A 296 4.69 -1.43 5.63
CA GLU A 296 3.77 -2.11 6.53
C GLU A 296 2.35 -1.83 6.03
N ASP A 297 1.64 -2.89 5.65
CA ASP A 297 0.22 -2.86 5.26
C ASP A 297 -0.70 -2.90 6.49
#